data_AF-A0A3R5TF00-F1
#
_entry.id   AF-A0A3R5TF00-F1
#
_cell.length_a   1.000
_cell.length_b   1.000
_cell.length_c   1.000
_cell.angle_alpha   90.00
_cell.angle_beta   90.00
_cell.angle_gamma   90.00
#
_symmetry.space_group_name_H-M   'P 1'
#
loop_
_entity.id
_entity.type
_entity.pdbx_description
1 polymer ?
#
loop_
_entity_poly.entity_id
_entity_poly.type
_entity_poly.pdbx_seq_one_letter_code
_entity_poly.pdbx_strand_id
1 'polypeptide(L)'
;MKKIKALAKYELINLRRGKLIWIIGALYIFGIQQSVDSMRTSGKIFLSVVGLIRISWLPLNFIMVPLLLLIVMIGESSNEVFESLDITYKDIIKGKLLTAAVIDAILLATNMIVFLFFSIISHGTLGYILYESLGYIVNTLIYLVVCTCIGLFIGQVVNKLVYQMIGYLLVLLEFGFLCNFYKLQNQIFPLIDIKTFPGIFDVISYDKSYLYHNIFWLGVSFILVMISYLFVRSRYKKGGLGIKLVSIIIAGLLCAYLGISINSMKPDFYNIEERPDFEHLSAEHTYREGTFFSSSESGYYVDSYNMNIDIDNNLKNDCLINVKFNKSNIKSLEFGLYKSLNISKLEIDNKAIDFQRTNNSVILKLPRTYKSGESIQLRISYDGKINLTWSNGENMFFVRNNSLFLADVFEWYPKLNDSNEKNFEVNVKYASKNKIYSNLNELSKNGSHTFMGKDIEMFLISGNISERKYKDYLFIGNQEYIKNNDQCDELIDYLKKTNIDTKKVILSPFIPGLSKMDKPYDGAFLWPSHD
;
A
#
# COMPACT_ATOMS: atom_id res chain seq x y z
N MET A 1 3.43 -3.11 -43.97
CA MET A 1 4.51 -2.64 -43.07
C MET A 1 5.30 -1.45 -43.60
N LYS A 2 5.80 -1.43 -44.86
CA LYS A 2 6.56 -0.27 -45.39
C LYS A 2 5.79 1.06 -45.30
N LYS A 3 4.51 1.07 -45.69
CA LYS A 3 3.62 2.25 -45.57
C LYS A 3 3.50 2.72 -44.11
N ILE A 4 3.13 1.83 -43.17
CA ILE A 4 2.99 2.13 -41.73
C ILE A 4 4.30 2.73 -41.13
N LYS A 5 5.47 2.17 -41.47
CA LYS A 5 6.76 2.70 -40.99
C LYS A 5 7.04 4.11 -41.51
N ALA A 6 6.69 4.40 -42.77
CA ALA A 6 6.83 5.73 -43.34
C ALA A 6 5.92 6.75 -42.65
N LEU A 7 4.69 6.35 -42.31
CA LEU A 7 3.74 7.18 -41.57
C LEU A 7 4.26 7.53 -40.18
N ALA A 8 4.73 6.53 -39.42
CA ALA A 8 5.31 6.78 -38.10
C ALA A 8 6.56 7.67 -38.18
N LYS A 9 7.41 7.47 -39.18
CA LYS A 9 8.61 8.31 -39.39
C LYS A 9 8.24 9.77 -39.68
N TYR A 10 7.19 10.01 -40.47
CA TYR A 10 6.72 11.36 -40.79
C TYR A 10 6.21 12.09 -39.55
N GLU A 11 5.33 11.44 -38.77
CA GLU A 11 4.82 11.99 -37.51
C GLU A 11 5.96 12.33 -36.53
N LEU A 12 6.92 11.41 -36.36
CA LEU A 12 8.07 11.63 -35.49
C LEU A 12 8.94 12.81 -35.92
N ILE A 13 9.11 13.06 -37.22
CA ILE A 13 9.87 14.22 -37.72
C ILE A 13 9.14 15.52 -37.39
N ASN A 14 7.82 15.57 -37.57
CA ASN A 14 7.01 16.75 -37.24
C ASN A 14 7.02 17.03 -35.74
N LEU A 15 6.90 15.99 -34.92
CA LEU A 15 6.97 16.11 -33.46
C LEU A 15 8.35 16.55 -32.97
N ARG A 16 9.44 16.05 -33.56
CA ARG A 16 10.82 16.44 -33.23
C ARG A 16 11.09 17.93 -33.45
N ARG A 17 10.38 18.57 -34.39
CA ARG A 17 10.48 20.01 -34.63
C ARG A 17 9.68 20.84 -33.61
N GLY A 18 8.81 20.21 -32.83
CA GLY A 18 7.99 20.86 -31.82
C GLY A 18 8.75 21.16 -30.51
N LYS A 19 8.34 22.23 -29.82
CA LYS A 19 8.88 22.60 -28.49
C LYS A 19 8.44 21.65 -27.36
N LEU A 20 7.35 20.90 -27.56
CA LEU A 20 6.76 20.03 -26.53
C LEU A 20 7.70 18.92 -26.05
N ILE A 21 8.51 18.32 -26.93
CA ILE A 21 9.46 17.27 -26.53
C ILE A 21 10.53 17.82 -25.58
N TRP A 22 11.00 19.04 -25.81
CA TRP A 22 11.95 19.71 -24.91
C TRP A 22 11.31 20.07 -23.57
N ILE A 23 10.03 20.46 -23.57
CA ILE A 23 9.27 20.73 -22.35
C ILE A 23 9.10 19.43 -21.53
N ILE A 24 8.77 18.30 -22.17
CA ILE A 24 8.72 16.98 -21.51
C ILE A 24 10.06 16.67 -20.85
N GLY A 25 11.17 16.82 -21.58
CA GLY A 25 12.51 16.58 -21.03
C GLY A 25 12.85 17.45 -19.82
N ALA A 26 12.59 18.76 -19.90
CA ALA A 26 12.85 19.70 -18.81
C ALA A 26 11.98 19.40 -17.56
N LEU A 27 10.69 19.14 -17.75
CA LEU A 27 9.76 18.80 -16.66
C LEU A 27 10.08 17.44 -16.03
N TYR A 28 10.52 16.47 -16.82
CA TYR A 28 10.96 15.17 -16.32
C TYR A 28 12.20 15.29 -15.43
N ILE A 29 13.20 16.06 -15.88
CA ILE A 29 14.43 16.34 -15.11
C ILE A 29 14.09 17.08 -13.81
N PHE A 30 13.23 18.10 -13.89
CA PHE A 30 12.75 18.80 -12.70
C PHE A 30 12.04 17.86 -11.74
N GLY A 31 11.19 16.96 -12.24
CA GLY A 31 10.54 15.94 -11.43
C GLY A 31 11.51 14.99 -10.74
N ILE A 32 12.56 14.53 -11.43
CA ILE A 32 13.62 13.71 -10.82
C ILE A 32 14.36 14.49 -9.73
N GLN A 33 14.67 15.78 -9.97
CA GLN A 33 15.31 16.62 -8.97
C GLN A 33 14.44 16.72 -7.71
N GLN A 34 13.15 16.99 -7.85
CA GLN A 34 12.22 17.03 -6.73
C GLN A 34 12.11 15.67 -6.02
N SER A 35 12.15 14.58 -6.78
CA SER A 35 12.21 13.23 -6.21
C SER A 35 13.44 13.06 -5.32
N VAL A 36 14.64 13.38 -5.82
CA VAL A 36 15.89 13.32 -5.05
C VAL A 36 15.81 14.19 -3.78
N ASP A 37 15.29 15.41 -3.89
CA ASP A 37 15.18 16.32 -2.75
C ASP A 37 14.22 15.80 -1.67
N SER A 38 13.14 15.10 -2.06
CA SER A 38 12.20 14.50 -1.11
C SER A 38 12.71 13.22 -0.42
N MET A 39 13.83 12.64 -0.88
CA MET A 39 14.52 11.52 -0.20
C MET A 39 15.57 12.00 0.81
N ARG A 40 15.54 13.29 1.19
CA ARG A 40 16.40 13.80 2.27
C ARG A 40 15.76 13.47 3.61
N THR A 41 16.49 12.75 4.46
CA THR A 41 16.09 12.44 5.84
C THR A 41 17.17 13.00 6.76
N SER A 42 16.79 13.82 7.74
CA SER A 42 17.72 14.39 8.74
C SER A 42 18.95 15.10 8.15
N GLY A 43 18.77 15.78 7.01
CA GLY A 43 19.84 16.53 6.32
C GLY A 43 20.82 15.69 5.50
N LYS A 44 20.71 14.36 5.49
CA LYS A 44 21.47 13.45 4.62
C LYS A 44 20.59 12.93 3.47
N ILE A 45 21.20 12.72 2.31
CA ILE A 45 20.51 12.11 1.16
C ILE A 45 20.64 10.59 1.27
N PHE A 46 19.52 9.88 1.43
CA PHE A 46 19.48 8.42 1.35
C PHE A 46 18.82 8.01 0.02
N LEU A 47 19.65 7.83 -1.02
CA LEU A 47 19.17 7.38 -2.32
C LEU A 47 18.87 5.89 -2.28
N SER A 48 17.60 5.55 -2.44
CA SER A 48 17.10 4.17 -2.33
C SER A 48 16.14 3.87 -3.48
N VAL A 49 16.07 2.62 -3.92
CA VAL A 49 15.15 2.21 -4.99
C VAL A 49 13.71 2.34 -4.50
N VAL A 50 13.47 1.96 -3.24
CA VAL A 50 12.13 2.08 -2.66
C VAL A 50 11.72 3.54 -2.51
N GLY A 51 12.65 4.40 -2.10
CA GLY A 51 12.44 5.84 -2.06
C GLY A 51 12.07 6.39 -3.44
N LEU A 52 12.75 5.94 -4.50
CA LEU A 52 12.41 6.32 -5.89
C LEU A 52 10.99 5.89 -6.25
N ILE A 53 10.62 4.66 -5.94
CA ILE A 53 9.29 4.13 -6.27
C ILE A 53 8.18 4.88 -5.49
N ARG A 54 8.42 5.24 -4.23
CA ARG A 54 7.48 6.02 -3.39
C ARG A 54 7.08 7.35 -4.03
N ILE A 55 7.99 7.96 -4.76
CA ILE A 55 7.83 9.31 -5.32
C ILE A 55 7.89 9.33 -6.85
N SER A 56 7.91 8.17 -7.51
CA SER A 56 8.06 8.06 -8.96
C SER A 56 6.88 8.62 -9.73
N TRP A 57 5.74 8.77 -9.07
CA TRP A 57 4.58 9.45 -9.61
C TRP A 57 4.87 10.92 -9.92
N LEU A 58 5.83 11.56 -9.26
CA LEU A 58 6.12 12.98 -9.39
C LEU A 58 6.67 13.36 -10.78
N PRO A 59 7.79 12.77 -11.26
CA PRO A 59 8.29 13.03 -12.61
C PRO A 59 7.30 12.62 -13.71
N LEU A 60 6.51 11.57 -13.49
CA LEU A 60 5.46 11.15 -14.42
C LEU A 60 4.31 12.18 -14.46
N ASN A 61 3.80 12.64 -13.32
CA ASN A 61 2.76 13.67 -13.26
C ASN A 61 3.20 14.96 -13.97
N PHE A 62 4.45 15.41 -13.78
CA PHE A 62 4.95 16.62 -14.44
C PHE A 62 4.94 16.52 -15.97
N ILE A 63 5.14 15.33 -16.55
CA ILE A 63 5.10 15.14 -17.99
C ILE A 63 3.71 14.79 -18.54
N MET A 64 2.70 14.60 -17.69
CA MET A 64 1.40 14.07 -18.12
C MET A 64 0.68 14.99 -19.12
N VAL A 65 0.52 16.28 -18.79
CA VAL A 65 -0.11 17.26 -19.68
C VAL A 65 0.62 17.36 -21.02
N PRO A 66 1.95 17.62 -21.07
CA PRO A 66 2.62 17.73 -22.36
C PRO A 66 2.66 16.41 -23.14
N LEU A 67 2.68 15.25 -22.46
CA LEU A 67 2.52 13.95 -23.11
C LEU A 67 1.12 13.81 -23.73
N LEU A 68 0.06 14.06 -22.97
CA LEU A 68 -1.33 14.02 -23.46
C LEU A 68 -1.52 14.94 -24.66
N LEU A 69 -1.04 16.18 -24.59
CA LEU A 69 -1.10 17.13 -25.72
C LEU A 69 -0.36 16.61 -26.95
N LEU A 70 0.83 16.04 -26.76
CA LEU A 70 1.60 15.47 -27.85
C LEU A 70 0.82 14.31 -28.52
N ILE A 71 0.19 13.44 -27.73
CA ILE A 71 -0.62 12.35 -28.26
C ILE A 71 -1.92 12.87 -28.91
N VAL A 72 -2.53 13.92 -28.36
CA VAL A 72 -3.69 14.60 -28.98
C VAL A 72 -3.34 15.09 -30.38
N MET A 73 -2.15 15.67 -30.58
CA MET A 73 -1.68 16.08 -31.91
C MET A 73 -1.57 14.88 -32.87
N ILE A 74 -1.06 13.73 -32.41
CA ILE A 74 -1.04 12.48 -33.20
C ILE A 74 -2.46 12.01 -33.51
N GLY A 75 -3.37 12.05 -32.54
CA GLY A 75 -4.79 11.67 -32.70
C GLY A 75 -5.52 12.57 -33.70
N GLU A 76 -5.23 13.87 -33.66
CA GLU A 76 -5.83 14.86 -34.52
C GLU A 76 -5.34 14.76 -35.96
N SER A 77 -4.03 14.49 -36.16
CA SER A 77 -3.39 14.44 -37.48
C SER A 77 -4.30 13.80 -38.53
N SER A 78 -4.73 14.63 -39.47
CA SER A 78 -5.29 14.22 -40.75
C SER A 78 -4.26 14.67 -41.77
N ASN A 79 -3.11 13.99 -41.84
CA ASN A 79 -2.15 14.34 -42.87
C ASN A 79 -2.87 14.19 -44.22
N GLU A 80 -2.97 15.27 -44.98
CA GLU A 80 -3.47 15.28 -46.36
C GLU A 80 -2.73 14.23 -47.21
N VAL A 81 -1.48 13.93 -46.83
CA VAL A 81 -0.66 12.81 -47.32
C VAL A 81 -1.34 11.45 -47.13
N PHE A 82 -2.07 11.20 -46.03
CA PHE A 82 -2.83 9.98 -45.78
C PHE A 82 -4.09 9.85 -46.65
N GLU A 83 -4.67 10.97 -47.07
CA GLU A 83 -5.83 10.97 -47.97
C GLU A 83 -5.37 10.80 -49.42
N SER A 84 -4.19 11.32 -49.78
CA SER A 84 -3.58 11.11 -51.10
C SER A 84 -2.96 9.71 -51.30
N LEU A 85 -2.64 9.01 -50.22
CA LEU A 85 -2.14 7.63 -50.25
C LEU A 85 -3.31 6.70 -49.97
N ASP A 86 -3.63 5.77 -50.88
CA ASP A 86 -4.67 4.76 -50.68
C ASP A 86 -4.32 3.82 -49.50
N ILE A 87 -4.62 4.28 -48.28
CA ILE A 87 -4.27 3.70 -46.99
C ILE A 87 -5.57 3.34 -46.29
N THR A 88 -5.67 2.09 -45.84
CA THR A 88 -6.87 1.61 -45.15
C THR A 88 -7.02 2.25 -43.76
N TYR A 89 -8.26 2.44 -43.30
CA TYR A 89 -8.55 2.93 -41.94
C TYR A 89 -7.84 2.13 -40.82
N LYS A 90 -7.59 0.83 -41.04
CA LYS A 90 -6.83 -0.02 -40.11
C LYS A 90 -5.37 0.40 -40.03
N ASP A 91 -4.77 0.75 -41.18
CA ASP A 91 -3.37 1.17 -41.25
C ASP A 91 -3.17 2.58 -40.68
N ILE A 92 -4.18 3.47 -40.79
CA ILE A 92 -4.17 4.79 -40.14
C ILE A 92 -4.08 4.63 -38.61
N ILE A 93 -5.01 3.89 -38.00
CA ILE A 93 -5.00 3.66 -36.54
C ILE A 93 -3.71 2.96 -36.10
N LYS A 94 -3.24 1.95 -36.85
CA LYS A 94 -1.97 1.28 -36.56
C LYS A 94 -0.76 2.23 -36.64
N GLY A 95 -0.75 3.17 -37.59
CA GLY A 95 0.30 4.18 -37.71
C GLY A 95 0.34 5.11 -36.49
N LYS A 96 -0.83 5.57 -36.03
CA LYS A 96 -0.95 6.40 -34.83
C LYS A 96 -0.50 5.67 -33.57
N LEU A 97 -0.99 4.44 -33.38
CA LEU A 97 -0.58 3.58 -32.26
C LEU A 97 0.92 3.27 -32.29
N LEU A 98 1.50 3.00 -33.47
CA LEU A 98 2.94 2.77 -33.59
C LEU A 98 3.75 4.01 -33.24
N THR A 99 3.29 5.19 -33.66
CA THR A 99 3.96 6.46 -33.33
C THR A 99 3.93 6.71 -31.84
N ALA A 100 2.77 6.58 -31.19
CA ALA A 100 2.64 6.69 -29.75
C ALA A 100 3.50 5.66 -29.01
N ALA A 101 3.50 4.40 -29.45
CA ALA A 101 4.31 3.34 -28.85
C ALA A 101 5.83 3.61 -28.93
N VAL A 102 6.31 4.28 -29.98
CA VAL A 102 7.73 4.70 -30.05
C VAL A 102 8.05 5.76 -29.00
N ILE A 103 7.13 6.70 -28.76
CA ILE A 103 7.30 7.75 -27.75
C ILE A 103 7.26 7.15 -26.34
N ASP A 104 6.28 6.28 -26.09
CA ASP A 104 6.17 5.54 -24.83
C ASP A 104 7.42 4.69 -24.58
N ALA A 105 7.97 4.03 -25.61
CA ALA A 105 9.21 3.26 -25.47
C ALA A 105 10.42 4.12 -25.11
N ILE A 106 10.53 5.34 -25.64
CA ILE A 106 11.62 6.28 -25.29
C ILE A 106 11.46 6.75 -23.84
N LEU A 107 10.24 7.08 -23.41
CA LEU A 107 9.96 7.50 -22.04
C LEU A 107 10.22 6.37 -21.05
N LEU A 108 9.75 5.15 -21.36
CA LEU A 108 10.01 3.96 -20.56
C LEU A 108 11.51 3.68 -20.45
N ALA A 109 12.27 3.75 -21.56
CA ALA A 109 13.71 3.56 -21.54
C ALA A 109 14.43 4.61 -20.67
N THR A 110 14.01 5.88 -20.76
CA THR A 110 14.56 6.96 -19.94
C THR A 110 14.30 6.72 -18.45
N ASN A 111 13.07 6.31 -18.13
CA ASN A 111 12.64 5.99 -16.78
C ASN A 111 13.39 4.77 -16.20
N MET A 112 13.63 3.76 -17.03
CA MET A 112 14.49 2.61 -16.68
C MET A 112 15.95 2.98 -16.42
N ILE A 113 16.52 3.92 -17.18
CA ILE A 113 17.89 4.40 -16.93
C ILE A 113 17.99 5.06 -15.55
N VAL A 114 16.99 5.87 -15.18
CA VAL A 114 16.92 6.50 -13.85
C VAL A 114 16.82 5.42 -12.77
N PHE A 115 15.92 4.44 -12.93
CA PHE A 115 15.78 3.33 -11.99
C PHE A 115 17.09 2.55 -11.82
N LEU A 116 17.78 2.24 -12.91
CA LEU A 116 19.07 1.54 -12.88
C LEU A 116 20.14 2.34 -12.15
N PHE A 117 20.18 3.66 -12.33
CA PHE A 117 21.09 4.53 -11.59
C PHE A 117 20.87 4.44 -10.08
N PHE A 118 19.62 4.53 -9.62
CA PHE A 118 19.29 4.35 -8.19
C PHE A 118 19.61 2.94 -7.69
N SER A 119 19.37 1.92 -8.52
CA SER A 119 19.65 0.52 -8.19
C SER A 119 21.14 0.23 -8.02
N ILE A 120 22.02 0.93 -8.75
CA ILE A 120 23.48 0.79 -8.62
C ILE A 120 23.97 1.43 -7.32
N ILE A 121 23.34 2.53 -6.90
CA ILE A 121 23.70 3.25 -5.68
C ILE A 121 23.11 2.56 -4.44
N SER A 122 21.96 1.87 -4.60
CA SER A 122 21.32 1.20 -3.49
C SER A 122 22.10 -0.06 -3.05
N HIS A 123 22.05 -0.35 -1.76
CA HIS A 123 22.79 -1.46 -1.16
C HIS A 123 22.01 -2.80 -1.24
N GLY A 124 20.94 -2.86 -2.05
CA GLY A 124 20.07 -4.03 -2.19
C GLY A 124 20.72 -5.23 -2.87
N THR A 125 20.21 -6.45 -2.65
CA THR A 125 20.56 -7.61 -3.50
C THR A 125 19.91 -7.50 -4.87
N LEU A 126 20.51 -8.14 -5.88
CA LEU A 126 19.92 -8.25 -7.22
C LEU A 126 18.48 -8.79 -7.20
N GLY A 127 18.21 -9.85 -6.43
CA GLY A 127 16.85 -10.42 -6.36
C GLY A 127 15.81 -9.45 -5.79
N TYR A 128 16.21 -8.63 -4.83
CA TYR A 128 15.38 -7.57 -4.27
C TYR A 128 15.14 -6.44 -5.29
N ILE A 129 16.19 -5.94 -5.93
CA ILE A 129 16.11 -4.90 -6.96
C ILE A 129 15.21 -5.37 -8.12
N LEU A 130 15.33 -6.63 -8.55
CA LEU A 130 14.49 -7.19 -9.60
C LEU A 130 13.01 -7.24 -9.18
N TYR A 131 12.70 -7.61 -7.94
CA TYR A 131 11.34 -7.59 -7.41
C TYR A 131 10.74 -6.18 -7.47
N GLU A 132 11.48 -5.18 -6.98
CA GLU A 132 11.03 -3.78 -6.97
C GLU A 132 10.91 -3.18 -8.38
N SER A 133 11.79 -3.60 -9.31
CA SER A 133 11.75 -3.16 -10.70
C SER A 133 10.48 -3.60 -11.42
N LEU A 134 9.92 -4.77 -11.07
CA LEU A 134 8.82 -5.36 -11.83
C LEU A 134 7.55 -4.51 -11.71
N GLY A 135 7.14 -4.13 -10.51
CA GLY A 135 5.96 -3.28 -10.38
C GLY A 135 6.20 -1.84 -10.78
N TYR A 136 7.44 -1.33 -10.63
CA TYR A 136 7.80 -0.02 -11.17
C TYR A 136 7.62 0.05 -12.69
N ILE A 137 8.12 -0.95 -13.42
CA ILE A 137 7.97 -1.07 -14.88
C ILE A 137 6.49 -1.21 -15.25
N VAL A 138 5.75 -2.08 -14.57
CA VAL A 138 4.33 -2.32 -14.86
C VAL A 138 3.51 -1.04 -14.70
N ASN A 139 3.72 -0.29 -13.62
CA ASN A 139 3.00 0.98 -13.40
C ASN A 139 3.37 2.04 -14.44
N THR A 140 4.66 2.18 -14.75
CA THR A 140 5.10 3.14 -15.76
C THR A 140 4.52 2.79 -17.13
N LEU A 141 4.49 1.51 -17.48
CA LEU A 141 3.90 1.04 -18.73
C LEU A 141 2.39 1.33 -18.78
N ILE A 142 1.65 1.03 -17.71
CA ILE A 142 0.20 1.28 -17.64
C ILE A 142 -0.08 2.78 -17.73
N TYR A 143 0.66 3.60 -16.99
CA TYR A 143 0.57 5.05 -17.04
C TYR A 143 0.72 5.58 -18.48
N LEU A 144 1.76 5.14 -19.19
CA LEU A 144 2.02 5.55 -20.57
C LEU A 144 0.91 5.07 -21.52
N VAL A 145 0.46 3.82 -21.39
CA VAL A 145 -0.63 3.26 -22.21
C VAL A 145 -1.92 4.04 -22.00
N VAL A 146 -2.29 4.36 -20.76
CA VAL A 146 -3.52 5.12 -20.47
C VAL A 146 -3.41 6.53 -21.05
N CYS A 147 -2.30 7.23 -20.84
CA CYS A 147 -2.06 8.55 -21.42
C CYS A 147 -2.18 8.52 -22.95
N THR A 148 -1.58 7.51 -23.59
CA THR A 148 -1.69 7.30 -25.03
C THR A 148 -3.14 7.07 -25.46
N CYS A 149 -3.90 6.25 -24.75
CA CYS A 149 -5.29 5.94 -25.11
C CYS A 149 -6.22 7.15 -24.95
N ILE A 150 -6.07 7.91 -23.86
CA ILE A 150 -6.81 9.15 -23.59
C ILE A 150 -6.47 10.22 -24.63
N GLY A 151 -5.18 10.49 -24.84
CA GLY A 151 -4.74 11.49 -25.81
C GLY A 151 -5.20 11.16 -27.23
N LEU A 152 -5.13 9.88 -27.64
CA LEU A 152 -5.62 9.45 -28.94
C LEU A 152 -7.14 9.61 -29.04
N PHE A 153 -7.89 9.27 -28.00
CA PHE A 153 -9.33 9.46 -27.97
C PHE A 153 -9.71 10.94 -28.12
N ILE A 154 -9.10 11.82 -27.33
CA ILE A 154 -9.35 13.26 -27.40
C ILE A 154 -9.02 13.80 -28.80
N GLY A 155 -7.84 13.53 -29.34
CA GLY A 155 -7.44 14.04 -30.65
C GLY A 155 -8.23 13.44 -31.82
N GLN A 156 -8.51 12.14 -31.78
CA GLN A 156 -9.12 11.42 -32.89
C GLN A 156 -10.65 11.50 -32.89
N VAL A 157 -11.28 11.66 -31.72
CA VAL A 157 -12.74 11.66 -31.56
C VAL A 157 -13.22 13.05 -31.15
N VAL A 158 -12.76 13.57 -30.01
CA VAL A 158 -13.29 14.82 -29.43
C VAL A 158 -12.98 16.01 -30.32
N ASN A 159 -11.71 16.31 -30.61
CA ASN A 159 -11.31 17.49 -31.41
C ASN A 159 -12.00 17.52 -32.78
N LYS A 160 -12.29 16.33 -33.33
CA LYS A 160 -12.93 16.17 -34.64
C LYS A 160 -14.46 16.25 -34.60
N LEU A 161 -15.08 16.16 -33.43
CA LEU A 161 -16.53 16.24 -33.22
C LEU A 161 -16.97 17.55 -32.57
N VAL A 162 -16.19 18.01 -31.59
CA VAL A 162 -16.52 19.05 -30.64
C VAL A 162 -15.25 19.89 -30.49
N TYR A 163 -15.13 20.96 -31.28
CA TYR A 163 -14.03 21.95 -31.37
C TYR A 163 -12.79 21.73 -30.48
N GLN A 164 -11.58 21.86 -31.04
CA GLN A 164 -10.27 21.68 -30.37
C GLN A 164 -10.16 22.23 -28.93
N MET A 165 -10.73 23.40 -28.65
CA MET A 165 -10.72 24.02 -27.31
C MET A 165 -11.28 23.09 -26.22
N ILE A 166 -12.34 22.34 -26.52
CA ILE A 166 -12.96 21.41 -25.57
C ILE A 166 -12.04 20.22 -25.31
N GLY A 167 -11.33 19.73 -26.32
CA GLY A 167 -10.33 18.67 -26.11
C GLY A 167 -9.18 19.11 -25.21
N TYR A 168 -8.70 20.35 -25.33
CA TYR A 168 -7.66 20.86 -24.42
C TYR A 168 -8.16 21.05 -23.00
N LEU A 169 -9.41 21.48 -22.80
CA LEU A 169 -10.04 21.52 -21.48
C LEU A 169 -10.16 20.11 -20.86
N LEU A 170 -10.49 19.11 -21.68
CA LEU A 170 -10.52 17.72 -21.22
C LEU A 170 -9.13 17.23 -20.79
N VAL A 171 -8.04 17.60 -21.49
CA VAL A 171 -6.68 17.25 -21.05
C VAL A 171 -6.38 17.77 -19.64
N LEU A 172 -6.79 19.02 -19.34
CA LEU A 172 -6.60 19.60 -18.00
C LEU A 172 -7.49 18.94 -16.95
N LEU A 173 -8.73 18.59 -17.31
CA LEU A 173 -9.65 17.88 -16.43
C LEU A 173 -9.15 16.48 -16.10
N GLU A 174 -8.74 15.71 -17.10
CA GLU A 174 -8.11 14.38 -16.93
C GLU A 174 -6.85 14.49 -16.08
N PHE A 175 -6.07 15.57 -16.23
CA PHE A 175 -4.95 15.83 -15.34
C PHE A 175 -5.36 15.98 -13.88
N GLY A 176 -6.41 16.76 -13.60
CA GLY A 176 -6.96 16.87 -12.24
C GLY A 176 -7.48 15.55 -11.68
N PHE A 177 -8.10 14.69 -12.49
CA PHE A 177 -8.66 13.41 -12.04
C PHE A 177 -7.61 12.32 -11.85
N LEU A 178 -6.58 12.27 -12.70
CA LEU A 178 -5.64 11.16 -12.78
C LEU A 178 -4.34 11.40 -12.01
N CYS A 179 -4.01 12.65 -11.69
CA CYS A 179 -2.77 12.97 -10.99
C CYS A 179 -2.85 12.75 -9.47
N ASN A 180 -1.77 12.17 -8.95
CA ASN A 180 -1.48 11.97 -7.53
C ASN A 180 -1.04 13.24 -6.77
N PHE A 181 -1.73 14.38 -6.90
CA PHE A 181 -1.31 15.61 -6.18
C PHE A 181 -1.47 15.56 -4.67
N TYR A 182 -2.35 14.68 -4.16
CA TYR A 182 -2.60 14.53 -2.74
C TYR A 182 -2.29 13.09 -2.35
N LYS A 183 -1.29 12.89 -1.48
CA LYS A 183 -1.04 11.63 -0.76
C LYS A 183 -2.21 11.26 0.17
N LEU A 184 -3.05 12.23 0.52
CA LEU A 184 -4.35 11.99 1.12
C LEU A 184 -5.15 11.11 0.16
N GLN A 185 -5.84 10.11 0.71
CA GLN A 185 -6.72 9.18 0.01
C GLN A 185 -7.79 9.90 -0.79
N ASN A 186 -7.42 10.50 -1.91
CA ASN A 186 -8.37 11.00 -2.87
C ASN A 186 -9.21 9.79 -3.24
N GLN A 187 -10.52 9.93 -3.02
CA GLN A 187 -11.52 8.88 -3.25
C GLN A 187 -11.60 8.47 -4.73
N ILE A 188 -10.86 9.17 -5.60
CA ILE A 188 -10.80 9.10 -7.05
C ILE A 188 -9.60 8.23 -7.46
N PHE A 189 -9.83 7.24 -8.34
CA PHE A 189 -8.85 6.24 -8.77
C PHE A 189 -7.63 6.88 -9.44
N PRO A 190 -6.44 6.88 -8.81
CA PRO A 190 -5.24 7.43 -9.44
C PRO A 190 -4.72 6.54 -10.57
N LEU A 191 -3.83 7.06 -11.42
CA LEU A 191 -3.12 6.22 -12.43
C LEU A 191 -2.02 5.33 -11.83
N ILE A 192 -1.45 5.75 -10.71
CA ILE A 192 -0.36 5.06 -10.03
C ILE A 192 -0.81 4.77 -8.61
N ASP A 193 -1.18 3.53 -8.32
CA ASP A 193 -1.52 3.04 -6.98
C ASP A 193 -0.38 2.15 -6.44
N ILE A 194 0.71 2.79 -6.03
CA ILE A 194 1.78 2.11 -5.30
C ILE A 194 1.57 2.41 -3.83
N LYS A 195 1.03 1.44 -3.11
CA LYS A 195 0.98 1.49 -1.65
C LYS A 195 2.39 1.25 -1.11
N THR A 196 3.10 2.33 -0.81
CA THR A 196 4.28 2.29 0.05
C THR A 196 3.84 2.42 1.50
N PHE A 197 4.30 1.54 2.38
CA PHE A 197 4.13 1.77 3.82
C PHE A 197 5.08 2.90 4.20
N PRO A 198 4.60 4.01 4.72
CA PRO A 198 5.46 5.13 5.06
C PRO A 198 6.42 4.71 6.16
N GLY A 199 7.71 4.82 5.83
CA GLY A 199 8.76 5.00 6.80
C GLY A 199 10.09 4.38 6.44
N ILE A 200 10.98 4.26 7.43
CA ILE A 200 12.21 3.44 7.31
C ILE A 200 11.90 1.98 6.91
N PHE A 201 10.64 1.55 7.10
CA PHE A 201 10.04 0.32 6.61
C PHE A 201 9.19 0.55 5.35
N ASP A 202 9.76 1.15 4.30
CA ASP A 202 9.07 1.16 3.01
C ASP A 202 9.14 -0.26 2.41
N VAL A 203 8.04 -1.01 2.50
CA VAL A 203 7.83 -2.27 1.76
C VAL A 203 6.82 -2.00 0.66
N ILE A 204 7.12 -2.41 -0.57
CA ILE A 204 6.14 -2.34 -1.66
C ILE A 204 5.41 -3.68 -1.70
N SER A 205 4.09 -3.64 -1.56
CA SER A 205 3.26 -4.84 -1.65
C SER A 205 2.43 -4.83 -2.93
N TYR A 206 2.71 -5.74 -3.85
CA TYR A 206 1.86 -5.99 -5.02
C TYR A 206 0.76 -7.00 -4.65
N ASP A 207 -0.33 -6.49 -4.08
CA ASP A 207 -1.48 -7.28 -3.63
C ASP A 207 -2.54 -7.47 -4.74
N LYS A 208 -3.68 -8.08 -4.38
CA LYS A 208 -4.82 -8.23 -5.30
C LYS A 208 -5.40 -6.88 -5.73
N SER A 209 -5.37 -5.87 -4.86
CA SER A 209 -5.85 -4.51 -5.17
C SER A 209 -5.01 -3.91 -6.29
N TYR A 210 -3.68 -4.03 -6.19
CA TYR A 210 -2.73 -3.59 -7.21
C TYR A 210 -3.00 -4.24 -8.58
N LEU A 211 -3.22 -5.57 -8.60
CA LEU A 211 -3.56 -6.28 -9.83
C LEU A 211 -4.89 -5.80 -10.42
N TYR A 212 -5.94 -5.68 -9.61
CA TYR A 212 -7.26 -5.23 -10.07
C TYR A 212 -7.23 -3.81 -10.61
N HIS A 213 -6.47 -2.93 -9.96
CA HIS A 213 -6.23 -1.55 -10.39
C HIS A 213 -5.61 -1.49 -11.79
N ASN A 214 -4.58 -2.29 -12.02
CA ASN A 214 -3.90 -2.36 -13.31
C ASN A 214 -4.79 -2.92 -14.42
N ILE A 215 -5.56 -3.97 -14.13
CA ILE A 215 -6.50 -4.56 -15.10
C ILE A 215 -7.64 -3.57 -15.41
N PHE A 216 -8.11 -2.81 -14.41
CA PHE A 216 -9.12 -1.77 -14.61
C PHE A 216 -8.67 -0.73 -15.64
N TRP A 217 -7.45 -0.19 -15.48
CA TRP A 217 -6.91 0.81 -16.41
C TRP A 217 -6.63 0.27 -17.80
N LEU A 218 -6.23 -0.99 -17.92
CA LEU A 218 -6.12 -1.66 -19.23
C LEU A 218 -7.50 -1.82 -19.88
N GLY A 219 -8.55 -2.12 -19.11
CA GLY A 219 -9.92 -2.19 -19.59
C GLY A 219 -10.43 -0.84 -20.11
N VAL A 220 -10.20 0.24 -19.35
CA VAL A 220 -10.52 1.62 -19.78
C VAL A 220 -9.77 1.98 -21.07
N SER A 221 -8.47 1.70 -21.12
CA SER A 221 -7.62 1.94 -22.30
C SER A 221 -8.15 1.19 -23.54
N PHE A 222 -8.54 -0.07 -23.37
CA PHE A 222 -9.14 -0.86 -24.44
C PHE A 222 -10.43 -0.23 -24.97
N ILE A 223 -11.32 0.24 -24.09
CA ILE A 223 -12.56 0.93 -24.48
C ILE A 223 -12.24 2.18 -25.30
N LEU A 224 -11.32 3.03 -24.84
CA LEU A 224 -10.94 4.28 -25.52
C LEU A 224 -10.37 4.04 -26.93
N VAL A 225 -9.48 3.05 -27.06
CA VAL A 225 -8.92 2.67 -28.37
C VAL A 225 -10.01 2.11 -29.29
N MET A 226 -10.92 1.29 -28.76
CA MET A 226 -12.02 0.73 -29.53
C MET A 226 -12.98 1.81 -30.03
N ILE A 227 -13.31 2.81 -29.21
CA ILE A 227 -14.12 3.97 -29.62
C ILE A 227 -13.40 4.75 -30.73
N SER A 228 -12.11 5.05 -30.53
CA SER A 228 -11.29 5.75 -31.53
C SER A 228 -11.26 5.01 -32.88
N TYR A 229 -11.12 3.68 -32.84
CA TYR A 229 -11.17 2.84 -34.02
C TYR A 229 -12.55 2.83 -34.70
N LEU A 230 -13.64 2.71 -33.92
CA LEU A 230 -15.01 2.74 -34.46
C LEU A 230 -15.33 4.09 -35.10
N PHE A 231 -14.84 5.19 -34.52
CA PHE A 231 -14.98 6.54 -35.08
C PHE A 231 -14.29 6.70 -36.42
N VAL A 232 -13.04 6.23 -36.57
CA VAL A 232 -12.38 6.27 -37.89
C VAL A 232 -13.12 5.37 -38.87
N ARG A 233 -13.53 4.18 -38.47
CA ARG A 233 -14.26 3.25 -39.36
C ARG A 233 -15.58 3.84 -39.86
N SER A 234 -16.35 4.52 -39.01
CA SER A 234 -17.67 5.06 -39.40
C SER A 234 -17.57 6.10 -40.53
N ARG A 235 -16.42 6.77 -40.68
CA ARG A 235 -16.13 7.66 -41.82
C ARG A 235 -15.95 6.93 -43.14
N TYR A 236 -15.48 5.67 -43.13
CA TYR A 236 -15.15 4.91 -44.35
C TYR A 236 -16.14 3.78 -44.69
N LYS A 237 -16.85 3.21 -43.71
CA LYS A 237 -17.84 2.13 -43.93
C LYS A 237 -19.03 2.23 -42.98
N LYS A 238 -20.25 2.20 -43.55
CA LYS A 238 -21.51 2.01 -42.81
C LYS A 238 -21.81 0.51 -42.68
N GLY A 239 -21.84 -0.04 -41.45
CA GLY A 239 -22.27 -1.42 -41.17
C GLY A 239 -21.29 -2.29 -40.36
N GLY A 240 -21.82 -3.24 -39.58
CA GLY A 240 -21.06 -4.21 -38.77
C GLY A 240 -20.57 -3.69 -37.41
N LEU A 241 -21.42 -2.93 -36.69
CA LEU A 241 -21.13 -2.37 -35.36
C LEU A 241 -21.45 -3.34 -34.20
N GLY A 242 -22.44 -4.23 -34.36
CA GLY A 242 -23.02 -5.01 -33.25
C GLY A 242 -22.00 -5.77 -32.39
N ILE A 243 -21.17 -6.62 -33.00
CA ILE A 243 -20.17 -7.44 -32.28
C ILE A 243 -19.14 -6.58 -31.52
N LYS A 244 -18.79 -5.39 -32.04
CA LYS A 244 -17.80 -4.49 -31.41
C LYS A 244 -18.40 -3.63 -30.29
N LEU A 245 -19.70 -3.34 -30.37
CA LEU A 245 -20.43 -2.71 -29.25
C LEU A 245 -20.56 -3.68 -28.07
N VAL A 246 -20.82 -4.96 -28.34
CA VAL A 246 -20.86 -6.00 -27.29
C VAL A 246 -19.52 -6.08 -26.55
N SER A 247 -18.38 -6.03 -27.23
CA SER A 247 -17.07 -6.03 -26.54
C SER A 247 -16.85 -4.80 -25.66
N ILE A 248 -17.37 -3.64 -26.04
CA ILE A 248 -17.28 -2.41 -25.21
C ILE A 248 -18.16 -2.55 -23.97
N ILE A 249 -19.37 -3.08 -24.12
CA ILE A 249 -20.30 -3.31 -22.99
C ILE A 249 -19.69 -4.30 -21.99
N ILE A 250 -19.15 -5.42 -22.47
CA ILE A 250 -18.50 -6.42 -21.60
C ILE A 250 -17.30 -5.80 -20.88
N ALA A 251 -16.44 -5.05 -21.58
CA ALA A 251 -15.32 -4.36 -20.97
C ALA A 251 -15.78 -3.33 -19.92
N GLY A 252 -16.87 -2.60 -20.19
CA GLY A 252 -17.47 -1.65 -19.25
C GLY A 252 -17.99 -2.33 -17.97
N LEU A 253 -18.69 -3.46 -18.10
CA LEU A 253 -19.15 -4.25 -16.96
C LEU A 253 -17.97 -4.80 -16.14
N LEU A 254 -16.91 -5.27 -16.81
CA LEU A 254 -15.69 -5.70 -16.14
C LEU A 254 -15.02 -4.54 -15.37
N CYS A 255 -14.91 -3.36 -15.98
CA CYS A 255 -14.36 -2.18 -15.31
C CYS A 255 -15.20 -1.77 -14.10
N ALA A 256 -16.53 -1.83 -14.19
CA ALA A 256 -17.42 -1.56 -13.06
C ALA A 256 -17.21 -2.56 -11.91
N TYR A 257 -17.14 -3.86 -12.21
CA TYR A 257 -16.84 -4.90 -11.22
C TYR A 257 -15.48 -4.68 -10.53
N LEU A 258 -14.44 -4.38 -11.32
CA LEU A 258 -13.10 -4.12 -10.79
C LEU A 258 -13.08 -2.84 -9.95
N GLY A 259 -13.75 -1.77 -10.38
CA GLY A 259 -13.87 -0.52 -9.63
C GLY A 259 -14.52 -0.73 -8.26
N ILE A 260 -15.63 -1.48 -8.20
CA ILE A 260 -16.29 -1.85 -6.93
C ILE A 260 -15.34 -2.68 -6.05
N SER A 261 -14.65 -3.65 -6.64
CA SER A 261 -13.73 -4.53 -5.91
C SER A 261 -12.56 -3.75 -5.31
N ILE A 262 -11.93 -2.85 -6.07
CA ILE A 262 -10.85 -1.97 -5.58
C ILE A 262 -11.38 -1.07 -4.46
N ASN A 263 -12.56 -0.46 -4.62
CA ASN A 263 -13.15 0.40 -3.60
C ASN A 263 -13.42 -0.35 -2.29
N SER A 264 -13.78 -1.63 -2.35
CA SER A 264 -13.99 -2.49 -1.17
C SER A 264 -12.70 -2.93 -0.45
N MET A 265 -11.54 -2.65 -1.06
CA MET A 265 -10.20 -2.93 -0.52
C MET A 265 -9.48 -1.66 -0.06
N LYS A 266 -10.16 -0.50 -0.12
CA LYS A 266 -9.61 0.75 0.42
C LYS A 266 -9.35 0.60 1.93
N PRO A 267 -8.27 1.20 2.43
CA PRO A 267 -8.02 1.24 3.86
C PRO A 267 -9.12 2.02 4.58
N ASP A 268 -9.42 1.57 5.80
CA ASP A 268 -10.26 2.32 6.71
C ASP A 268 -9.41 3.38 7.41
N PHE A 269 -10.01 4.54 7.62
CA PHE A 269 -9.41 5.58 8.44
C PHE A 269 -9.43 5.15 9.90
N TYR A 270 -8.25 5.14 10.54
CA TYR A 270 -8.17 4.93 11.97
C TYR A 270 -8.02 6.27 12.66
N ASN A 271 -9.17 6.87 13.00
CA ASN A 271 -9.19 8.11 13.73
C ASN A 271 -8.88 7.86 15.21
N ILE A 272 -7.60 7.95 15.56
CA ILE A 272 -7.22 7.93 16.98
C ILE A 272 -7.49 9.30 17.63
N GLU A 273 -7.57 10.40 16.85
CA GLU A 273 -7.74 11.78 17.32
C GLU A 273 -9.17 12.04 17.85
N GLU A 274 -10.18 11.39 17.27
CA GLU A 274 -11.55 11.37 17.79
C GLU A 274 -11.70 10.54 19.07
N ARG A 275 -10.64 9.85 19.52
CA ARG A 275 -10.70 9.14 20.80
C ARG A 275 -10.54 10.16 21.94
N PRO A 276 -11.42 10.12 22.95
CA PRO A 276 -11.39 11.07 24.06
C PRO A 276 -10.11 11.02 24.90
N ASP A 277 -9.29 9.98 24.75
CA ASP A 277 -7.97 9.82 25.38
C ASP A 277 -6.79 10.32 24.50
N PHE A 278 -7.07 10.95 23.35
CA PHE A 278 -6.04 11.47 22.45
C PHE A 278 -5.28 12.67 23.04
N GLU A 279 -5.96 13.65 23.62
CA GLU A 279 -5.30 14.83 24.21
C GLU A 279 -4.39 14.48 25.41
N HIS A 280 -4.65 13.34 26.06
CA HIS A 280 -3.84 12.78 27.15
C HIS A 280 -2.68 11.88 26.68
N LEU A 281 -2.42 11.78 25.37
CA LEU A 281 -1.22 11.13 24.80
C LEU A 281 0.04 11.97 24.95
N SER A 282 -0.08 13.26 25.28
CA SER A 282 1.05 14.18 25.39
C SER A 282 1.55 14.32 26.84
N ALA A 283 2.73 13.77 27.08
CA ALA A 283 3.83 14.35 27.87
C ALA A 283 3.65 14.77 29.35
N GLU A 284 2.61 14.39 30.07
CA GLU A 284 2.63 14.51 31.54
C GLU A 284 2.38 13.17 32.24
N HIS A 285 3.43 12.71 32.94
CA HIS A 285 3.47 11.57 33.85
C HIS A 285 2.54 11.77 35.06
N THR A 286 1.24 11.81 34.82
CA THR A 286 0.24 11.55 35.86
C THR A 286 -0.56 10.34 35.45
N TYR A 287 -0.27 9.25 36.16
CA TYR A 287 -0.97 7.98 36.17
C TYR A 287 -2.47 8.18 36.52
N ARG A 288 -3.27 8.67 35.57
CA ARG A 288 -4.74 8.73 35.64
C ARG A 288 -5.31 8.61 34.23
N GLU A 289 -6.08 7.54 34.03
CA GLU A 289 -7.16 7.36 33.04
C GLU A 289 -6.82 7.68 31.56
N GLY A 290 -6.47 6.65 30.76
CA GLY A 290 -6.48 6.80 29.31
C GLY A 290 -5.58 5.86 28.50
N THR A 291 -5.85 4.55 28.53
CA THR A 291 -5.53 3.68 27.39
C THR A 291 -6.70 2.74 27.10
N PHE A 292 -7.47 3.14 26.09
CA PHE A 292 -8.32 2.35 25.21
C PHE A 292 -9.44 1.47 25.81
N PHE A 293 -9.22 0.36 26.53
CA PHE A 293 -10.32 -0.49 27.04
C PHE A 293 -9.99 -1.07 28.42
N SER A 294 -10.92 -0.97 29.38
CA SER A 294 -10.78 -1.30 30.81
C SER A 294 -9.80 -0.41 31.61
N SER A 295 -10.07 -0.25 32.91
CA SER A 295 -9.13 0.42 33.83
C SER A 295 -7.93 -0.47 34.13
N SER A 296 -6.76 0.10 34.40
CA SER A 296 -5.56 -0.64 34.82
C SER A 296 -5.74 -1.39 36.16
N GLU A 297 -6.84 -1.12 36.87
CA GLU A 297 -7.21 -1.74 38.14
C GLU A 297 -8.48 -2.60 38.04
N SER A 298 -8.64 -3.32 36.94
CA SER A 298 -9.86 -4.08 36.61
C SER A 298 -10.16 -5.26 37.55
N GLY A 299 -9.22 -5.66 38.42
CA GLY A 299 -9.41 -6.77 39.36
C GLY A 299 -9.12 -8.15 38.78
N TYR A 300 -8.57 -8.20 37.57
CA TYR A 300 -8.16 -9.40 36.86
C TYR A 300 -6.99 -9.08 35.93
N TYR A 301 -6.26 -10.11 35.49
CA TYR A 301 -5.17 -10.02 34.52
C TYR A 301 -5.16 -11.26 33.62
N VAL A 302 -4.51 -11.16 32.46
CA VAL A 302 -4.28 -12.31 31.60
C VAL A 302 -2.96 -12.99 31.97
N ASP A 303 -3.02 -14.30 32.21
CA ASP A 303 -1.85 -15.13 32.53
C ASP A 303 -1.20 -15.69 31.26
N SER A 304 -2.03 -16.06 30.27
CA SER A 304 -1.54 -16.61 29.02
C SER A 304 -2.53 -16.48 27.86
N TYR A 305 -1.97 -16.43 26.66
CA TYR A 305 -2.66 -16.53 25.38
C TYR A 305 -2.20 -17.78 24.62
N ASN A 306 -3.15 -18.56 24.10
CA ASN A 306 -2.91 -19.52 23.04
C ASN A 306 -3.72 -19.10 21.82
N MET A 307 -3.04 -18.77 20.72
CA MET A 307 -3.65 -18.17 19.53
C MET A 307 -3.40 -19.06 18.31
N ASN A 308 -4.46 -19.33 17.55
CA ASN A 308 -4.37 -19.97 16.24
C ASN A 308 -4.81 -18.98 15.17
N ILE A 309 -3.83 -18.36 14.53
CA ILE A 309 -4.01 -17.28 13.59
C ILE A 309 -3.94 -17.82 12.15
N ASP A 310 -4.95 -17.53 11.33
CA ASP A 310 -4.92 -17.73 9.88
C ASP A 310 -4.91 -16.36 9.19
N ILE A 311 -3.85 -16.11 8.42
CA ILE A 311 -3.59 -14.84 7.76
C ILE A 311 -3.65 -15.01 6.24
N ASP A 312 -4.63 -14.31 5.65
CA ASP A 312 -4.70 -14.00 4.21
C ASP A 312 -4.93 -12.48 4.06
N ASN A 313 -5.91 -12.04 3.27
CA ASN A 313 -6.30 -10.63 3.19
C ASN A 313 -7.14 -10.17 4.40
N ASN A 314 -7.46 -11.11 5.30
CA ASN A 314 -8.16 -10.92 6.57
C ASN A 314 -7.35 -11.60 7.67
N LEU A 315 -7.56 -11.14 8.91
CA LEU A 315 -7.13 -11.82 10.12
C LEU A 315 -8.25 -12.77 10.57
N LYS A 316 -7.92 -14.03 10.83
CA LYS A 316 -8.77 -14.95 11.60
C LYS A 316 -7.98 -15.43 12.80
N ASN A 317 -8.59 -15.48 13.97
CA ASN A 317 -7.94 -15.99 15.17
C ASN A 317 -8.93 -16.78 16.01
N ASP A 318 -8.53 -17.97 16.45
CA ASP A 318 -9.13 -18.67 17.58
C ASP A 318 -8.22 -18.50 18.80
N CYS A 319 -8.63 -17.65 19.73
CA CYS A 319 -7.83 -17.21 20.85
C CYS A 319 -8.37 -17.79 22.16
N LEU A 320 -7.52 -18.53 22.86
CA LEU A 320 -7.75 -19.05 24.19
C LEU A 320 -6.96 -18.21 25.21
N ILE A 321 -7.66 -17.68 26.19
CA ILE A 321 -7.17 -16.71 27.16
C ILE A 321 -7.38 -17.28 28.55
N ASN A 322 -6.31 -17.40 29.33
CA ASN A 322 -6.43 -17.77 30.74
C ASN A 322 -6.42 -16.49 31.57
N VAL A 323 -7.56 -16.17 32.19
CA VAL A 323 -7.76 -14.95 32.99
C VAL A 323 -7.70 -15.33 34.47
N LYS A 324 -6.93 -14.59 35.26
CA LYS A 324 -6.84 -14.76 36.72
C LYS A 324 -7.39 -13.54 37.42
N PHE A 325 -8.11 -13.76 38.53
CA PHE A 325 -8.72 -12.69 39.33
C PHE A 325 -7.81 -12.33 40.51
N ASN A 326 -7.50 -11.05 40.69
CA ASN A 326 -6.71 -10.53 41.83
C ASN A 326 -7.56 -9.70 42.81
N LYS A 327 -8.81 -9.39 42.46
CA LYS A 327 -9.82 -8.81 43.36
C LYS A 327 -11.05 -9.73 43.40
N SER A 328 -11.82 -9.62 44.46
CA SER A 328 -13.11 -10.30 44.60
C SER A 328 -14.23 -9.42 44.06
N ASN A 329 -15.40 -10.01 43.85
CA ASN A 329 -16.62 -9.34 43.40
C ASN A 329 -16.62 -8.91 41.92
N ILE A 330 -15.80 -9.56 41.09
CA ILE A 330 -15.78 -9.31 39.65
C ILE A 330 -16.97 -10.01 38.98
N LYS A 331 -17.75 -9.25 38.22
CA LYS A 331 -18.97 -9.69 37.53
C LYS A 331 -18.94 -9.51 36.01
N SER A 332 -17.93 -8.81 35.50
CA SER A 332 -17.75 -8.57 34.08
C SER A 332 -16.29 -8.48 33.72
N LEU A 333 -15.98 -8.80 32.47
CA LEU A 333 -14.67 -8.61 31.87
C LEU A 333 -14.82 -7.67 30.67
N GLU A 334 -13.84 -6.80 30.45
CA GLU A 334 -13.78 -5.95 29.29
C GLU A 334 -12.42 -6.13 28.62
N PHE A 335 -12.43 -6.49 27.34
CA PHE A 335 -11.24 -6.60 26.52
C PHE A 335 -11.30 -5.60 25.37
N GLY A 336 -10.15 -5.03 25.01
CA GLY A 336 -9.99 -4.32 23.76
C GLY A 336 -10.01 -5.25 22.57
N LEU A 337 -10.84 -4.93 21.57
CA LEU A 337 -10.87 -5.65 20.29
C LEU A 337 -11.44 -4.74 19.19
N TYR A 338 -10.68 -4.56 18.12
CA TYR A 338 -11.02 -3.65 17.03
C TYR A 338 -12.40 -3.94 16.42
N LYS A 339 -13.25 -2.92 16.20
CA LYS A 339 -14.64 -3.10 15.69
C LYS A 339 -14.77 -4.00 14.47
N SER A 340 -13.86 -3.91 13.50
CA SER A 340 -13.97 -4.67 12.26
C SER A 340 -13.62 -6.15 12.42
N LEU A 341 -13.19 -6.59 13.62
CA LEU A 341 -12.96 -7.99 13.97
C LEU A 341 -14.23 -8.61 14.54
N ASN A 342 -15.05 -9.21 13.68
CA ASN A 342 -16.32 -9.81 14.05
C ASN A 342 -16.10 -11.06 14.90
N ILE A 343 -16.77 -11.14 16.05
CA ILE A 343 -16.73 -12.31 16.93
C ILE A 343 -17.74 -13.33 16.40
N SER A 344 -17.24 -14.51 16.04
CA SER A 344 -18.08 -15.64 15.62
C SER A 344 -18.40 -16.58 16.78
N LYS A 345 -17.54 -16.62 17.80
CA LYS A 345 -17.67 -17.52 18.94
C LYS A 345 -17.05 -16.91 20.19
N LEU A 346 -17.73 -17.01 21.33
CA LEU A 346 -17.24 -16.53 22.62
C LEU A 346 -17.74 -17.43 23.76
N GLU A 347 -16.82 -18.06 24.50
CA GLU A 347 -17.12 -19.06 25.52
C GLU A 347 -16.28 -18.87 26.78
N ILE A 348 -16.87 -19.11 27.95
CA ILE A 348 -16.15 -19.26 29.22
C ILE A 348 -16.28 -20.70 29.68
N ASP A 349 -15.14 -21.36 29.93
CA ASP A 349 -15.08 -22.76 30.37
C ASP A 349 -15.93 -23.68 29.47
N ASN A 350 -15.83 -23.48 28.15
CA ASN A 350 -16.57 -24.16 27.08
C ASN A 350 -18.10 -23.94 27.07
N LYS A 351 -18.59 -22.89 27.73
CA LYS A 351 -20.01 -22.48 27.66
C LYS A 351 -20.13 -21.15 26.94
N ALA A 352 -21.00 -21.11 25.93
CA ALA A 352 -21.32 -19.87 25.21
C ALA A 352 -21.86 -18.81 26.18
N ILE A 353 -21.47 -17.56 25.96
CA ILE A 353 -21.89 -16.45 26.82
C ILE A 353 -22.19 -15.21 25.99
N ASP A 354 -23.17 -14.45 26.48
CA ASP A 354 -23.55 -13.19 25.86
C ASP A 354 -22.48 -12.13 26.12
N PHE A 355 -22.27 -11.27 25.13
CA PHE A 355 -21.36 -10.14 25.22
C PHE A 355 -22.02 -8.88 24.65
N GLN A 356 -21.56 -7.74 25.14
CA GLN A 356 -21.86 -6.45 24.56
C GLN A 356 -20.61 -5.94 23.84
N ARG A 357 -20.82 -5.20 22.76
CA ARG A 357 -19.73 -4.66 21.96
C ARG A 357 -19.84 -3.15 21.92
N THR A 358 -18.73 -2.46 22.15
CA THR A 358 -18.59 -1.03 21.88
C THR A 358 -17.81 -0.84 20.57
N ASN A 359 -17.47 0.40 20.21
CA ASN A 359 -16.64 0.63 19.01
C ASN A 359 -15.28 -0.07 19.08
N ASN A 360 -14.77 -0.39 20.26
CA ASN A 360 -13.43 -0.94 20.35
C ASN A 360 -13.21 -1.86 21.58
N SER A 361 -14.25 -2.19 22.35
CA SER A 361 -14.21 -3.20 23.41
C SER A 361 -15.31 -4.24 23.30
N VAL A 362 -15.07 -5.36 23.99
CA VAL A 362 -15.98 -6.48 24.18
C VAL A 362 -16.17 -6.65 25.68
N ILE A 363 -17.42 -6.51 26.13
CA ILE A 363 -17.81 -6.58 27.53
C ILE A 363 -18.57 -7.88 27.75
N LEU A 364 -18.04 -8.76 28.59
CA LEU A 364 -18.60 -10.06 28.93
C LEU A 364 -19.25 -9.98 30.31
N LYS A 365 -20.48 -10.48 30.44
CA LYS A 365 -21.11 -10.68 31.76
C LYS A 365 -20.72 -12.06 32.27
N LEU A 366 -20.05 -12.13 33.41
CA LEU A 366 -19.64 -13.41 33.99
C LEU A 366 -20.85 -14.20 34.51
N PRO A 367 -20.84 -15.55 34.42
CA PRO A 367 -21.97 -16.39 34.83
C PRO A 367 -22.21 -16.36 36.34
N ARG A 368 -21.19 -16.00 37.11
CA ARG A 368 -21.22 -15.81 38.55
C ARG A 368 -20.21 -14.73 38.93
N THR A 369 -20.24 -14.36 40.20
CA THR A 369 -19.19 -13.52 40.79
C THR A 369 -17.94 -14.35 41.06
N TYR A 370 -16.77 -13.82 40.71
CA TYR A 370 -15.48 -14.47 40.95
C TYR A 370 -14.71 -13.81 42.10
N LYS A 371 -13.90 -14.62 42.79
CA LYS A 371 -13.07 -14.26 43.93
C LYS A 371 -11.59 -14.21 43.53
N SER A 372 -10.80 -13.47 44.32
CA SER A 372 -9.35 -13.46 44.17
C SER A 372 -8.76 -14.88 44.20
N GLY A 373 -7.84 -15.16 43.29
CA GLY A 373 -7.17 -16.46 43.13
C GLY A 373 -7.90 -17.44 42.20
N GLU A 374 -9.15 -17.17 41.82
CA GLU A 374 -9.83 -17.96 40.79
C GLU A 374 -9.27 -17.66 39.39
N SER A 375 -9.49 -18.59 38.46
CA SER A 375 -9.16 -18.43 37.05
C SER A 375 -10.28 -18.95 36.17
N ILE A 376 -10.38 -18.40 34.96
CA ILE A 376 -11.27 -18.92 33.91
C ILE A 376 -10.51 -19.11 32.61
N GLN A 377 -11.04 -19.98 31.76
CA GLN A 377 -10.61 -20.10 30.38
C GLN A 377 -11.63 -19.45 29.46
N LEU A 378 -11.22 -18.37 28.80
CA LEU A 378 -12.02 -17.63 27.84
C LEU A 378 -11.57 -17.97 26.42
N ARG A 379 -12.49 -18.46 25.58
CA ARG A 379 -12.24 -18.65 24.15
C ARG A 379 -12.97 -17.59 23.36
N ILE A 380 -12.26 -16.87 22.49
CA ILE A 380 -12.82 -15.89 21.55
C ILE A 380 -12.31 -16.24 20.15
N SER A 381 -13.24 -16.55 19.25
CA SER A 381 -12.95 -16.74 17.83
C SER A 381 -13.50 -15.54 17.05
N TYR A 382 -12.65 -14.92 16.23
CA TYR A 382 -12.99 -13.71 15.50
C TYR A 382 -12.30 -13.63 14.14
N ASP A 383 -12.90 -12.87 13.22
CA ASP A 383 -12.32 -12.58 11.92
C ASP A 383 -12.64 -11.18 11.42
N GLY A 384 -11.76 -10.62 10.59
CA GLY A 384 -12.01 -9.32 9.99
C GLY A 384 -10.88 -8.77 9.14
N LYS A 385 -11.16 -7.64 8.50
CA LYS A 385 -10.18 -6.87 7.74
C LYS A 385 -9.48 -5.88 8.67
N ILE A 386 -8.15 -5.83 8.58
CA ILE A 386 -7.32 -4.79 9.20
C ILE A 386 -6.54 -4.15 8.06
N ASN A 387 -6.81 -2.89 7.77
CA ASN A 387 -6.09 -2.10 6.77
C ASN A 387 -6.29 -0.62 7.14
N LEU A 388 -5.46 -0.13 8.04
CA LEU A 388 -5.64 1.14 8.73
C LEU A 388 -4.63 2.18 8.25
N THR A 389 -5.11 3.42 8.19
CA THR A 389 -4.32 4.59 7.77
C THR A 389 -4.51 5.77 8.72
N TRP A 390 -3.47 6.59 8.84
CA TRP A 390 -3.42 7.83 9.61
C TRP A 390 -3.98 9.04 8.85
N SER A 391 -4.17 10.18 9.53
CA SER A 391 -4.75 11.44 8.99
C SER A 391 -4.06 11.96 7.74
N ASN A 392 -2.75 11.72 7.62
CA ASN A 392 -1.93 12.08 6.46
C ASN A 392 -1.88 11.00 5.35
N GLY A 393 -2.65 9.90 5.46
CA GLY A 393 -2.70 8.79 4.52
C GLY A 393 -1.70 7.66 4.81
N GLU A 394 -1.00 7.72 5.94
CA GLU A 394 0.05 6.76 6.27
C GLU A 394 -0.48 5.42 6.78
N ASN A 395 -0.07 4.29 6.16
CA ASN A 395 -0.50 2.96 6.62
C ASN A 395 0.09 2.64 8.01
N MET A 396 -0.76 2.18 8.93
CA MET A 396 -0.38 1.91 10.32
C MET A 396 -0.44 0.44 10.67
N PHE A 397 -1.61 -0.19 10.57
CA PHE A 397 -1.81 -1.59 10.90
C PHE A 397 -2.52 -2.26 9.75
N PHE A 398 -2.02 -3.40 9.31
CA PHE A 398 -2.58 -4.05 8.14
C PHE A 398 -2.32 -5.55 8.14
N VAL A 399 -3.23 -6.27 7.50
CA VAL A 399 -3.13 -7.69 7.23
C VAL A 399 -3.39 -7.92 5.75
N ARG A 400 -2.38 -8.44 5.05
CA ARG A 400 -2.46 -8.80 3.63
C ARG A 400 -1.87 -10.18 3.42
N ASN A 401 -2.21 -10.77 2.28
CA ASN A 401 -1.73 -12.09 1.91
C ASN A 401 -0.22 -12.18 1.64
N ASN A 402 0.49 -11.05 1.57
CA ASN A 402 1.92 -10.96 1.30
C ASN A 402 2.70 -10.07 2.28
N SER A 403 2.03 -9.31 3.14
CA SER A 403 2.65 -8.46 4.15
C SER A 403 1.69 -8.25 5.32
N LEU A 404 2.22 -7.97 6.50
CA LEU A 404 1.42 -7.63 7.67
C LEU A 404 2.23 -6.78 8.64
N PHE A 405 1.53 -5.93 9.38
CA PHE A 405 2.08 -5.28 10.55
C PHE A 405 0.99 -5.11 11.60
N LEU A 406 1.21 -5.75 12.74
CA LEU A 406 0.32 -5.82 13.89
C LEU A 406 1.16 -5.52 15.13
N ALA A 407 1.06 -4.31 15.66
CA ALA A 407 1.80 -3.88 16.85
C ALA A 407 0.92 -3.90 18.11
N ASP A 408 1.54 -3.73 19.27
CA ASP A 408 0.87 -3.71 20.56
C ASP A 408 -0.05 -2.50 20.79
N VAL A 409 0.24 -1.34 20.22
CA VAL A 409 -0.61 -0.14 20.36
C VAL A 409 -1.98 -0.30 19.68
N PHE A 410 -2.21 -1.41 18.97
CA PHE A 410 -3.45 -1.73 18.28
C PHE A 410 -4.12 -2.99 18.84
N GLU A 411 -5.42 -2.91 19.06
CA GLU A 411 -6.29 -3.96 19.59
C GLU A 411 -6.65 -5.07 18.58
N TRP A 412 -5.63 -5.63 17.91
CA TRP A 412 -5.79 -6.73 16.93
C TRP A 412 -6.05 -8.11 17.57
N TYR A 413 -5.86 -8.23 18.88
CA TYR A 413 -6.30 -9.35 19.71
C TYR A 413 -6.99 -8.85 20.99
N PRO A 414 -7.68 -9.72 21.76
CA PRO A 414 -8.31 -9.33 23.01
C PRO A 414 -7.27 -8.89 24.04
N LYS A 415 -7.16 -7.58 24.25
CA LYS A 415 -6.14 -6.95 25.10
C LYS A 415 -6.71 -6.40 26.39
N LEU A 416 -5.89 -6.40 27.43
CA LEU A 416 -6.11 -5.64 28.65
C LEU A 416 -5.15 -4.46 28.71
N ASN A 417 -5.56 -3.42 29.43
CA ASN A 417 -4.72 -2.28 29.72
C ASN A 417 -3.87 -2.53 30.97
N ASP A 418 -2.96 -3.49 30.88
CA ASP A 418 -2.07 -3.86 31.99
C ASP A 418 -0.62 -4.04 31.52
N SER A 419 0.32 -3.88 32.45
CA SER A 419 1.76 -4.07 32.21
C SER A 419 2.25 -5.44 32.69
N ASN A 420 1.36 -6.44 32.83
CA ASN A 420 1.74 -7.77 33.28
C ASN A 420 2.36 -8.55 32.12
N GLU A 421 3.41 -9.31 32.43
CA GLU A 421 3.94 -10.30 31.49
C GLU A 421 2.94 -11.45 31.30
N LYS A 422 2.62 -11.77 30.05
CA LYS A 422 1.77 -12.90 29.65
C LYS A 422 2.61 -13.96 28.95
N ASN A 423 2.23 -15.22 29.14
CA ASN A 423 2.78 -16.32 28.32
C ASN A 423 2.04 -16.38 26.99
N PHE A 424 2.78 -16.40 25.88
CA PHE A 424 2.23 -16.49 24.53
C PHE A 424 2.61 -17.82 23.89
N GLU A 425 1.62 -18.48 23.29
CA GLU A 425 1.77 -19.57 22.34
C GLU A 425 0.95 -19.23 21.10
N VAL A 426 1.61 -18.91 19.99
CA VAL A 426 0.97 -18.34 18.80
C VAL A 426 1.32 -19.20 17.59
N ASN A 427 0.34 -19.91 17.05
CA ASN A 427 0.47 -20.64 15.80
C ASN A 427 -0.07 -19.79 14.67
N VAL A 428 0.80 -19.41 13.73
CA VAL A 428 0.42 -18.60 12.57
C VAL A 428 0.50 -19.45 11.31
N LYS A 429 -0.65 -19.61 10.66
CA LYS A 429 -0.77 -20.07 9.29
C LYS A 429 -0.79 -18.85 8.39
N TYR A 430 0.22 -18.73 7.54
CA TYR A 430 0.35 -17.59 6.64
C TYR A 430 0.33 -18.04 5.19
N ALA A 431 -0.53 -17.42 4.36
CA ALA A 431 -0.63 -17.75 2.94
C ALA A 431 0.62 -17.36 2.13
N SER A 432 1.42 -16.42 2.64
CA SER A 432 2.64 -15.94 1.99
C SER A 432 3.82 -16.90 2.18
N LYS A 433 4.84 -16.74 1.33
CA LYS A 433 6.19 -17.32 1.54
C LYS A 433 7.09 -16.42 2.40
N ASN A 434 6.65 -15.20 2.72
CA ASN A 434 7.44 -14.26 3.51
C ASN A 434 7.50 -14.72 4.97
N LYS A 435 8.69 -14.58 5.56
CA LYS A 435 8.92 -14.89 6.98
C LYS A 435 8.15 -13.89 7.86
N ILE A 436 7.60 -14.38 8.97
CA ILE A 436 7.00 -13.54 10.01
C ILE A 436 8.04 -13.33 11.11
N TYR A 437 8.15 -12.10 11.60
CA TYR A 437 8.97 -11.75 12.74
C TYR A 437 8.07 -11.28 13.89
N SER A 438 8.51 -11.57 15.11
CA SER A 438 7.87 -11.19 16.36
C SER A 438 8.93 -10.86 17.41
N ASN A 439 8.56 -10.23 18.52
CA ASN A 439 9.39 -10.17 19.73
C ASN A 439 9.57 -11.55 20.36
N LEU A 440 8.63 -12.47 20.15
CA LEU A 440 8.66 -13.83 20.69
C LEU A 440 9.66 -14.74 19.95
N ASN A 441 10.02 -15.86 20.57
CA ASN A 441 10.92 -16.85 19.97
C ASN A 441 10.16 -17.74 18.98
N GLU A 442 10.75 -17.98 17.81
CA GLU A 442 10.17 -18.85 16.78
C GLU A 442 10.61 -20.31 16.98
N LEU A 443 9.63 -21.21 17.10
CA LEU A 443 9.80 -22.66 17.01
C LEU A 443 9.38 -23.10 15.60
N SER A 444 10.34 -23.24 14.69
CA SER A 444 10.01 -23.66 13.33
C SER A 444 9.55 -25.12 13.30
N LYS A 445 8.33 -25.36 12.81
CA LYS A 445 7.82 -26.67 12.41
C LYS A 445 7.21 -26.56 11.01
N ASN A 446 7.78 -27.24 10.02
CA ASN A 446 7.22 -27.57 8.71
C ASN A 446 6.11 -26.63 8.17
N GLY A 447 6.45 -25.37 7.86
CA GLY A 447 5.54 -24.43 7.18
C GLY A 447 4.48 -23.75 8.06
N SER A 448 4.46 -24.00 9.38
CA SER A 448 3.72 -23.22 10.37
C SER A 448 4.68 -22.42 11.24
N HIS A 449 4.44 -21.11 11.38
CA HIS A 449 5.21 -20.26 12.27
C HIS A 449 4.61 -20.37 13.67
N THR A 450 5.28 -21.08 14.57
CA THR A 450 4.88 -21.13 15.99
C THR A 450 5.80 -20.20 16.77
N PHE A 451 5.23 -19.21 17.44
CA PHE A 451 5.94 -18.31 18.34
C PHE A 451 5.59 -18.64 19.79
N MET A 452 6.61 -18.71 20.65
CA MET A 452 6.44 -18.92 22.08
C MET A 452 7.35 -18.01 22.88
N GLY A 453 6.86 -17.52 24.02
CA GLY A 453 7.65 -16.69 24.91
C GLY A 453 6.78 -16.04 25.98
N LYS A 454 7.43 -15.25 26.84
CA LYS A 454 6.79 -14.46 27.87
C LYS A 454 7.18 -13.01 27.64
N ASP A 455 6.21 -12.12 27.56
CA ASP A 455 6.41 -10.69 27.32
C ASP A 455 5.16 -9.92 27.77
N ILE A 456 5.21 -8.59 27.84
CA ILE A 456 4.05 -7.77 28.21
C ILE A 456 3.04 -7.75 27.08
N GLU A 457 3.51 -7.61 25.84
CA GLU A 457 2.67 -7.58 24.64
C GLU A 457 3.39 -8.27 23.47
N MET A 458 2.70 -8.45 22.35
CA MET A 458 3.31 -9.03 21.16
C MET A 458 3.06 -8.21 19.90
N PHE A 459 4.01 -8.29 18.98
CA PHE A 459 3.82 -7.82 17.61
C PHE A 459 4.09 -8.93 16.59
N LEU A 460 3.53 -8.76 15.40
CA LEU A 460 3.83 -9.55 14.22
C LEU A 460 4.14 -8.60 13.06
N ILE A 461 5.19 -8.90 12.30
CA ILE A 461 5.57 -8.15 11.11
C ILE A 461 6.05 -9.09 10.00
N SER A 462 5.62 -8.82 8.77
CA SER A 462 6.07 -9.55 7.59
C SER A 462 5.96 -8.70 6.32
N GLY A 463 6.80 -8.99 5.33
CA GLY A 463 6.83 -8.30 4.05
C GLY A 463 8.07 -8.66 3.25
N ASN A 464 8.40 -7.85 2.25
CA ASN A 464 9.67 -7.93 1.51
C ASN A 464 10.82 -7.37 2.38
N ILE A 465 11.08 -8.01 3.52
CA ILE A 465 12.09 -7.60 4.50
C ILE A 465 13.09 -8.71 4.77
N SER A 466 14.28 -8.30 5.19
CA SER A 466 15.41 -9.19 5.39
C SER A 466 16.02 -9.03 6.78
N GLU A 467 16.84 -9.99 7.16
CA GLU A 467 17.62 -9.96 8.40
C GLU A 467 19.11 -9.75 8.09
N ARG A 468 19.80 -9.00 8.95
CA ARG A 468 21.25 -8.79 8.89
C ARG A 468 21.83 -8.82 10.29
N LYS A 469 22.88 -9.63 10.48
CA LYS A 469 23.73 -9.54 11.67
C LYS A 469 24.85 -8.52 11.44
N TYR A 470 25.00 -7.56 12.35
CA TYR A 470 26.05 -6.53 12.29
C TYR A 470 26.43 -6.08 13.70
N LYS A 471 27.72 -6.12 14.05
CA LYS A 471 28.27 -5.76 15.37
C LYS A 471 27.48 -6.37 16.56
N ASP A 472 27.17 -7.66 16.48
CA ASP A 472 26.36 -8.44 17.45
C ASP A 472 24.87 -8.07 17.55
N TYR A 473 24.38 -7.14 16.74
CA TYR A 473 22.96 -6.84 16.60
C TYR A 473 22.34 -7.61 15.42
N LEU A 474 21.08 -8.00 15.57
CA LEU A 474 20.23 -8.55 14.51
C LEU A 474 19.26 -7.45 14.06
N PHE A 475 19.48 -6.90 12.88
CA PHE A 475 18.59 -5.95 12.24
C PHE A 475 17.60 -6.66 11.33
N ILE A 476 16.32 -6.31 11.40
CA ILE A 476 15.25 -6.81 10.55
C ILE A 476 14.55 -5.62 9.92
N GLY A 477 14.43 -5.59 8.59
CA GLY A 477 13.73 -4.50 7.91
C GLY A 477 14.04 -4.40 6.42
N ASN A 478 13.82 -3.20 5.87
CA ASN A 478 14.12 -2.89 4.47
C ASN A 478 15.60 -3.17 4.17
N GLN A 479 15.85 -3.92 3.09
CA GLN A 479 17.18 -4.42 2.77
C GLN A 479 18.19 -3.29 2.49
N GLU A 480 17.75 -2.20 1.84
CA GLU A 480 18.61 -1.07 1.50
C GLU A 480 19.04 -0.32 2.75
N TYR A 481 18.18 -0.25 3.76
CA TYR A 481 18.46 0.38 5.05
C TYR A 481 19.40 -0.49 5.90
N ILE A 482 19.03 -1.74 6.19
CA ILE A 482 19.82 -2.58 7.10
C ILE A 482 21.18 -2.96 6.53
N LYS A 483 21.38 -2.90 5.21
CA LYS A 483 22.70 -3.14 4.60
C LYS A 483 23.62 -1.93 4.60
N ASN A 484 23.12 -0.74 4.94
CA ASN A 484 23.94 0.44 5.11
C ASN A 484 24.56 0.42 6.52
N ASN A 485 25.90 0.42 6.60
CA ASN A 485 26.61 0.38 7.87
C ASN A 485 26.37 1.64 8.71
N ASP A 486 26.33 2.81 8.08
CA ASP A 486 26.15 4.09 8.76
C ASP A 486 24.78 4.15 9.45
N GLN A 487 23.74 3.63 8.77
CA GLN A 487 22.38 3.55 9.33
C GLN A 487 22.30 2.55 10.50
N CYS A 488 22.98 1.40 10.39
CA CYS A 488 23.08 0.47 11.51
C CYS A 488 23.85 1.06 12.69
N ASP A 489 24.93 1.81 12.43
CA ASP A 489 25.74 2.44 13.47
C ASP A 489 24.96 3.55 14.19
N GLU A 490 24.20 4.38 13.47
CA GLU A 490 23.28 5.38 14.05
C GLU A 490 22.24 4.74 14.98
N LEU A 491 21.68 3.59 14.60
CA LEU A 491 20.74 2.84 15.46
C LEU A 491 21.41 2.26 16.70
N ILE A 492 22.62 1.70 16.58
CA ILE A 492 23.37 1.17 17.71
C ILE A 492 23.67 2.28 18.71
N ASP A 493 24.09 3.45 18.23
CA ASP A 493 24.40 4.59 19.07
C ASP A 493 23.16 5.13 19.77
N TYR A 494 22.00 5.12 19.10
CA TYR A 494 20.71 5.43 19.74
C TYR A 494 20.38 4.46 20.88
N LEU A 495 20.50 3.15 20.65
CA LEU A 495 20.19 2.12 21.66
C LEU A 495 21.09 2.25 22.89
N LYS A 496 22.38 2.49 22.66
CA LYS A 496 23.35 2.75 23.73
C LYS A 496 23.01 4.01 24.51
N LYS A 497 22.64 5.10 23.82
CA LYS A 497 22.29 6.38 24.46
C LYS A 497 21.01 6.28 25.29
N THR A 498 20.07 5.41 24.89
CA THR A 498 18.78 5.20 25.57
C THR A 498 18.80 4.03 26.56
N ASN A 499 19.94 3.37 26.77
CA ASN A 499 20.12 2.22 27.66
C ASN A 499 19.16 1.05 27.36
N ILE A 500 18.89 0.79 26.08
CA ILE A 500 18.06 -0.33 25.65
C ILE A 500 18.96 -1.57 25.45
N ASP A 501 18.72 -2.64 26.22
CA ASP A 501 19.58 -3.84 26.30
C ASP A 501 19.26 -4.93 25.26
N THR A 502 18.34 -4.68 24.32
CA THR A 502 18.04 -5.67 23.28
C THR A 502 18.96 -5.56 22.07
N LYS A 503 19.41 -6.72 21.57
CA LYS A 503 20.25 -6.82 20.38
C LYS A 503 19.48 -7.07 19.10
N LYS A 504 18.16 -7.28 19.19
CA LYS A 504 17.29 -7.51 18.03
C LYS A 504 16.51 -6.23 17.73
N VAL A 505 16.79 -5.62 16.59
CA VAL A 505 16.20 -4.36 16.13
C VAL A 505 15.33 -4.63 14.92
N ILE A 506 14.08 -4.20 14.99
CA ILE A 506 13.12 -4.38 13.91
C ILE A 506 12.65 -3.00 13.48
N LEU A 507 12.95 -2.64 12.23
CA LEU A 507 12.40 -1.46 11.60
C LEU A 507 10.90 -1.69 11.39
N SER A 508 10.06 -0.71 11.69
CA SER A 508 8.61 -0.81 11.55
C SER A 508 8.01 0.35 10.76
N PRO A 509 6.80 0.18 10.19
CA PRO A 509 5.99 1.27 9.68
C PRO A 509 5.71 2.34 10.74
N PHE A 510 5.07 3.44 10.34
CA PHE A 510 4.56 4.46 11.26
C PHE A 510 3.70 3.85 12.38
N ILE A 511 3.98 4.27 13.61
CA ILE A 511 3.26 3.87 14.82
C ILE A 511 2.73 5.14 15.48
N PRO A 512 1.40 5.32 15.59
CA PRO A 512 0.85 6.46 16.31
C PRO A 512 1.14 6.32 17.82
N GLY A 513 1.46 7.44 18.48
CA GLY A 513 1.64 7.46 19.95
C GLY A 513 2.89 6.73 20.43
N LEU A 514 4.01 6.88 19.72
CA LEU A 514 5.31 6.26 20.04
C LEU A 514 5.79 6.45 21.48
N SER A 515 5.42 7.56 22.10
CA SER A 515 5.68 7.86 23.52
C SER A 515 4.92 6.94 24.49
N LYS A 516 4.12 5.97 24.03
CA LYS A 516 3.51 4.93 24.86
C LYS A 516 4.22 3.57 24.73
N MET A 517 5.16 3.42 23.80
CA MET A 517 6.11 2.30 23.78
C MET A 517 7.24 2.52 24.79
N ASP A 518 6.89 2.98 26.00
CA ASP A 518 7.84 3.42 27.05
C ASP A 518 8.78 2.30 27.51
N LYS A 519 8.45 1.05 27.19
CA LYS A 519 9.31 -0.11 27.41
C LYS A 519 9.54 -0.87 26.12
N PRO A 520 10.80 -1.15 25.75
CA PRO A 520 11.10 -2.07 24.67
C PRO A 520 10.59 -3.48 25.04
N TYR A 521 10.22 -4.27 24.04
CA TYR A 521 9.94 -5.69 24.28
C TYR A 521 11.21 -6.39 24.75
N ASP A 522 11.07 -7.36 25.66
CA ASP A 522 12.22 -8.09 26.19
C ASP A 522 13.03 -8.75 25.07
N GLY A 523 12.34 -9.24 24.04
CA GLY A 523 12.95 -9.95 22.92
C GLY A 523 13.36 -9.09 21.71
N ALA A 524 12.91 -7.83 21.60
CA ALA A 524 13.17 -6.99 20.42
C ALA A 524 12.85 -5.50 20.64
N PHE A 525 13.52 -4.63 19.90
CA PHE A 525 13.18 -3.21 19.82
C PHE A 525 12.52 -2.90 18.47
N LEU A 526 11.30 -2.36 18.50
CA LEU A 526 10.63 -1.81 17.32
C LEU A 526 11.14 -0.38 17.11
N TRP A 527 11.88 -0.16 16.02
CA TRP A 527 12.30 1.17 15.58
C TRP A 527 11.28 1.72 14.58
N PRO A 528 10.47 2.70 14.98
CA PRO A 528 9.53 3.34 14.06
C PRO A 528 10.25 4.22 13.04
N SER A 529 9.52 4.56 11.98
CA SER A 529 9.89 5.72 11.19
C SER A 529 9.72 7.00 12.00
N HIS A 530 10.82 7.71 12.24
CA HIS A 530 10.79 9.10 12.65
C HIS A 530 10.76 9.96 11.38
N ASP A 531 9.65 10.65 11.14
CA ASP A 531 9.66 11.85 10.29
C ASP A 531 9.87 13.07 11.20
#